data_AF-A0A3D8YIJ5-F1
#
_entry.id   AF-A0A3D8YIJ5-F1
#
_cell.length_a   1.000
_cell.length_b   1.000
_cell.length_c   1.000
_cell.angle_alpha   90.00
_cell.angle_beta   90.00
_cell.angle_gamma   90.00
#
_symmetry.space_group_name_H-M   'P 1'
#
loop_
_entity.id
_entity.type
_entity.pdbx_description
1 polymer ?
#
loop_
_entity_poly.entity_id
_entity_poly.type
_entity_poly.pdbx_seq_one_letter_code
_entity_poly.pdbx_strand_id
1 'polypeptide(L)'
;MKRKNQVSVYFNDQDYAIISEQFTQSTHRKLSGFLREKALEKSVVERVHNASLDRVYDTLAEIKTDLQLACDSFERCASEIKEYVGSAKIETELMDLELNRRKLVVQLQKAFDRISKLADQ
;
A
#
# COMPACT_ATOMS: atom_id res chain seq x y z
N MET A 1 -10.60 -5.09 -31.48
CA MET A 1 -10.07 -5.06 -32.86
C MET A 1 -8.92 -6.08 -32.96
N LYS A 2 -9.07 -7.17 -33.74
CA LYS A 2 -8.01 -8.17 -33.90
C LYS A 2 -6.85 -7.57 -34.70
N ARG A 3 -5.62 -7.71 -34.19
CA ARG A 3 -4.39 -7.32 -34.90
C ARG A 3 -4.19 -8.30 -36.07
N LYS A 4 -4.04 -7.79 -37.30
CA LYS A 4 -3.91 -8.62 -38.51
C LYS A 4 -2.49 -8.65 -39.09
N ASN A 5 -1.65 -7.66 -38.76
CA ASN A 5 -0.32 -7.50 -39.33
C ASN A 5 0.74 -7.61 -38.21
N GLN A 6 1.80 -8.37 -38.46
CA GLN A 6 2.92 -8.58 -37.54
C GLN A 6 4.21 -8.03 -38.16
N VAL A 7 5.00 -7.33 -37.34
CA VAL A 7 6.35 -6.84 -37.68
C VAL A 7 7.29 -7.36 -36.61
N SER A 8 8.42 -7.94 -37.03
CA SER A 8 9.49 -8.40 -36.14
C SER A 8 10.71 -7.53 -36.35
N VAL A 9 11.31 -7.04 -35.26
CA VAL A 9 12.49 -6.17 -35.27
C VAL A 9 13.52 -6.79 -34.32
N TYR A 10 14.78 -6.82 -34.74
CA TYR A 10 15.90 -7.25 -33.92
C TYR A 10 16.67 -6.03 -33.43
N PHE A 11 17.05 -6.04 -32.16
CA PHE A 11 17.86 -5.00 -31.54
C PHE A 11 19.20 -5.59 -31.15
N ASN A 12 20.26 -4.79 -31.23
CA ASN A 12 21.48 -5.09 -30.51
C ASN A 12 21.29 -4.80 -29.01
N ASP A 13 22.24 -5.22 -28.18
CA ASP A 13 22.11 -5.12 -26.71
C ASP A 13 22.02 -3.67 -26.23
N GLN A 14 22.71 -2.74 -26.91
CA GLN A 14 22.70 -1.31 -26.56
C GLN A 14 21.34 -0.69 -26.83
N ASP A 15 20.78 -0.93 -28.02
CA ASP A 15 19.46 -0.42 -28.42
C ASP A 15 18.35 -1.03 -27.55
N TYR A 16 18.48 -2.32 -27.20
CA TYR A 16 17.53 -2.97 -26.32
C TYR A 16 17.56 -2.40 -24.90
N ALA A 17 18.75 -2.09 -24.37
CA ALA A 17 18.89 -1.49 -23.04
C ALA A 17 18.17 -0.14 -22.95
N ILE A 18 18.34 0.73 -23.96
CA ILE A 18 17.67 2.04 -24.04
C ILE A 18 16.15 1.87 -24.08
N ILE A 19 15.65 0.93 -24.89
CA ILE A 19 14.22 0.65 -25.00
C ILE A 19 13.65 0.10 -23.69
N SER A 20 14.39 -0.79 -23.03
CA SER A 20 13.99 -1.41 -21.77
C SER A 20 13.89 -0.39 -20.64
N GLU A 21 14.86 0.53 -20.55
CA GLU A 21 14.85 1.62 -19.57
C GLU A 21 13.61 2.51 -19.74
N GLN A 22 13.37 2.98 -20.96
CA GLN A 22 12.21 3.84 -21.25
C GLN A 22 10.88 3.10 -21.07
N PHE A 23 10.82 1.80 -21.37
CA PHE A 23 9.62 1.00 -21.10
C PHE A 23 9.34 0.89 -19.61
N THR A 24 10.37 0.70 -18.78
CA THR A 24 10.25 0.59 -17.31
C THR A 24 9.70 1.89 -16.71
N GLN A 25 10.08 3.02 -17.29
CA GLN A 25 9.58 4.35 -16.89
C GLN A 25 8.20 4.67 -17.47
N SER A 26 7.64 3.84 -18.36
CA SER A 26 6.34 4.09 -18.99
C SER A 26 5.14 3.57 -18.17
N THR A 27 3.95 4.11 -18.44
CA THR A 27 2.69 3.59 -17.87
C THR A 27 2.21 2.29 -18.53
N HIS A 28 2.85 1.83 -19.60
CA HIS A 28 2.40 0.65 -20.35
C HIS A 28 2.64 -0.66 -19.61
N ARG A 29 1.64 -1.56 -19.65
CA ARG A 29 1.74 -2.93 -19.07
C ARG A 29 2.50 -3.93 -19.95
N LYS A 30 2.70 -3.63 -21.24
CA LYS A 30 3.32 -4.55 -22.22
C LYS A 30 4.25 -3.78 -23.15
N LEU A 31 5.45 -4.30 -23.37
CA LEU A 31 6.46 -3.72 -24.26
C LEU A 31 5.93 -3.51 -25.69
N SER A 32 5.12 -4.45 -26.19
CA SER A 32 4.49 -4.33 -27.52
C SER A 32 3.48 -3.19 -27.64
N GLY A 33 2.89 -2.74 -26.53
CA GLY A 33 2.02 -1.56 -26.51
C GLY A 33 2.86 -0.28 -26.58
N PHE A 34 3.86 -0.20 -25.71
CA PHE A 34 4.83 0.91 -25.67
C PHE A 34 5.53 1.12 -27.02
N LEU A 35 6.11 0.06 -27.59
CA LEU A 35 6.80 0.14 -28.88
C LEU A 35 5.89 0.57 -30.02
N ARG A 36 4.61 0.16 -29.99
CA ARG A 36 3.64 0.55 -31.02
C ARG A 36 3.31 2.04 -30.94
N GLU A 37 3.11 2.56 -29.74
CA GLU A 37 2.81 3.98 -29.56
C GLU A 37 4.02 4.85 -29.88
N LYS A 38 5.21 4.42 -29.42
CA LYS A 38 6.48 5.07 -29.74
C LYS A 38 6.79 5.06 -31.24
N ALA A 39 6.56 3.95 -31.94
CA ALA A 39 6.74 3.86 -33.40
C ALA A 39 5.71 4.65 -34.21
N LEU A 40 4.60 5.05 -33.60
CA LEU A 40 3.57 5.89 -34.22
C LEU A 40 3.69 7.35 -33.75
N GLU A 41 4.80 7.72 -33.11
CA GLU A 41 5.06 9.05 -32.52
C GLU A 41 3.92 9.54 -31.61
N LYS A 42 3.19 8.60 -31.00
CA LYS A 42 2.16 8.94 -30.02
C LYS A 42 2.84 9.27 -28.71
N SER A 43 2.32 10.27 -28.02
CA SER A 43 2.77 10.67 -26.69
C SER A 43 2.67 9.48 -25.73
N VAL A 44 3.82 8.98 -25.31
CA VAL A 44 3.91 7.97 -24.25
C VAL A 44 3.85 8.69 -22.92
N VAL A 45 2.86 8.36 -22.08
CA VAL A 45 2.77 8.89 -20.73
C VAL A 45 3.76 8.13 -19.86
N GLU A 46 4.80 8.81 -19.41
CA GLU A 46 5.77 8.31 -18.45
C GLU A 46 5.15 8.28 -17.05
N ARG A 47 5.51 7.26 -16.27
CA ARG A 47 5.26 7.27 -14.83
C ARG A 47 6.23 8.28 -14.24
N VAL A 48 5.74 9.46 -13.90
CA VAL A 48 6.42 10.33 -12.96
C VAL A 48 6.34 9.64 -11.60
N HIS A 49 7.34 8.83 -11.27
CA HIS A 49 7.46 8.21 -9.96
C HIS A 49 7.76 9.32 -8.96
N ASN A 50 6.71 9.82 -8.32
CA ASN A 50 6.87 10.79 -7.26
C ASN A 50 7.14 10.03 -5.96
N ALA A 51 8.41 9.88 -5.61
CA ALA A 51 8.86 9.17 -4.41
C ALA A 51 8.18 9.66 -3.13
N SER A 52 7.68 10.90 -3.11
CA SER A 52 6.89 11.45 -2.00
C SER A 52 5.51 10.81 -1.91
N LEU A 53 4.84 10.55 -3.05
CA LEU A 53 3.54 9.88 -3.07
C LEU A 53 3.66 8.41 -2.70
N ASP A 54 4.69 7.71 -3.18
CA ASP A 54 4.91 6.30 -2.82
C ASP A 54 5.15 6.14 -1.31
N ARG A 55 5.93 7.04 -0.69
CA ARG A 55 6.09 7.08 0.77
C ARG A 55 4.78 7.33 1.52
N VAL A 56 3.91 8.18 0.98
CA VAL A 56 2.57 8.40 1.56
C VAL A 56 1.72 7.14 1.46
N TYR A 57 1.74 6.43 0.33
CA TYR A 57 1.03 5.16 0.17
C TYR A 57 1.54 4.08 1.12
N ASP A 58 2.86 3.95 1.27
CA ASP A 58 3.47 3.00 2.20
C ASP A 58 3.07 3.32 3.65
N THR A 59 3.12 4.60 4.03
CA THR A 59 2.73 5.01 5.39
C THR A 59 1.24 4.78 5.65
N LEU A 60 0.38 5.02 4.65
CA LEU A 60 -1.06 4.72 4.75
C LEU A 60 -1.33 3.21 4.88
N ALA A 61 -0.55 2.37 4.19
CA ALA A 61 -0.65 0.92 4.30
C ALA A 61 -0.24 0.42 5.70
N GLU A 62 0.81 0.99 6.29
CA GLU A 62 1.22 0.71 7.67
C GLU A 62 0.13 1.12 8.67
N ILE A 63 -0.40 2.35 8.56
CA ILE A 63 -1.47 2.85 9.44
C ILE A 63 -2.72 1.96 9.35
N LYS A 64 -3.09 1.53 8.14
CA LYS A 64 -4.22 0.61 7.95
C LYS A 64 -3.99 -0.71 8.69
N THR A 65 -2.79 -1.25 8.63
CA THR A 65 -2.43 -2.51 9.31
C THR A 65 -2.52 -2.34 10.83
N ASP A 66 -1.98 -1.25 11.36
CA ASP A 66 -2.01 -0.96 12.80
C ASP A 66 -3.46 -0.79 13.31
N LEU A 67 -4.31 -0.11 12.54
CA LEU A 67 -5.74 0.04 12.86
C LEU A 67 -6.50 -1.28 12.80
N GLN A 68 -6.17 -2.15 11.86
CA GLN A 68 -6.81 -3.46 11.77
C GLN A 68 -6.51 -4.31 13.02
N LEU A 69 -5.23 -4.37 13.43
CA LEU A 69 -4.81 -5.09 14.64
C LEU A 69 -5.47 -4.53 15.91
N ALA A 70 -5.64 -3.22 15.97
CA ALA A 70 -6.36 -2.53 17.03
C ALA A 70 -7.84 -2.94 17.10
N CYS A 71 -8.53 -2.95 15.96
CA CYS A 71 -9.93 -3.39 15.85
C CYS A 71 -10.08 -4.86 16.27
N ASP A 72 -9.23 -5.75 15.74
CA ASP A 72 -9.28 -7.18 16.07
C ASP A 72 -9.07 -7.42 17.58
N SER A 73 -8.16 -6.66 18.18
CA SER A 73 -7.91 -6.71 19.63
C SER A 73 -9.13 -6.25 20.43
N PHE A 74 -9.82 -5.20 19.97
CA PHE A 74 -11.03 -4.70 20.59
C PHE A 74 -12.21 -5.68 20.45
N GLU A 75 -12.40 -6.28 19.28
CA GLU A 75 -13.45 -7.28 19.04
C GLU A 75 -13.26 -8.52 19.92
N ARG A 76 -12.01 -8.98 20.08
CA ARG A 76 -11.68 -10.09 20.98
C ARG A 76 -12.00 -9.74 22.44
N CYS A 77 -11.55 -8.58 22.89
CA CYS A 77 -11.86 -8.03 24.20
C CYS A 77 -13.37 -7.95 24.47
N ALA A 78 -14.14 -7.43 23.50
CA ALA A 78 -15.59 -7.30 23.61
C ALA A 78 -16.30 -8.66 23.63
N SER A 79 -15.75 -9.66 22.94
CA SER A 79 -16.27 -11.02 22.92
C SER A 79 -16.00 -11.75 24.25
N GLU A 80 -14.81 -11.59 24.82
CA GLU A 80 -14.45 -12.12 26.14
C GLU A 80 -15.39 -11.55 27.21
N ILE A 81 -15.64 -10.24 27.24
CA ILE A 81 -16.60 -9.62 28.21
C ILE A 81 -18.00 -10.25 28.14
N LYS A 82 -18.50 -10.56 26.94
CA LYS A 82 -19.83 -11.15 26.75
C LYS A 82 -19.91 -12.57 27.33
N GLU A 83 -18.83 -13.34 27.30
CA GLU A 83 -18.77 -14.67 27.92
C GLU A 83 -18.73 -14.62 29.45
N TYR A 84 -18.23 -13.53 30.04
CA TYR A 84 -18.04 -13.40 31.49
C TYR A 84 -19.17 -12.71 32.26
N VAL A 85 -20.28 -12.36 31.60
CA VAL A 85 -21.49 -11.85 32.27
C VAL A 85 -22.07 -12.95 33.18
N GLY A 86 -21.64 -12.95 34.45
CA GLY A 86 -22.06 -13.90 35.50
C GLY A 86 -20.93 -14.68 36.19
N SER A 87 -19.65 -14.49 35.83
CA SER A 87 -18.51 -15.23 36.40
C SER A 87 -17.69 -14.40 37.41
N ALA A 88 -17.15 -15.06 38.44
CA ALA A 88 -16.36 -14.45 39.51
C ALA A 88 -14.96 -13.92 39.10
N LYS A 89 -14.61 -13.93 37.80
CA LYS A 89 -13.30 -13.51 37.26
C LYS A 89 -13.24 -12.12 36.63
N ILE A 90 -14.36 -11.39 36.64
CA ILE A 90 -14.53 -10.08 36.00
C ILE A 90 -13.41 -9.06 36.33
N GLU A 91 -12.87 -9.04 37.56
CA GLU A 91 -11.79 -8.10 37.92
C GLU A 91 -10.50 -8.31 37.13
N THR A 92 -10.11 -9.56 36.87
CA THR A 92 -8.86 -9.86 36.15
C THR A 92 -9.02 -9.52 34.66
N GLU A 93 -10.16 -9.86 34.06
CA GLU A 93 -10.48 -9.47 32.68
C GLU A 93 -10.61 -7.95 32.51
N LEU A 94 -11.23 -7.24 33.47
CA LEU A 94 -11.29 -5.77 33.45
C LEU A 94 -9.89 -5.14 33.51
N MET A 95 -8.97 -5.75 34.27
CA MET A 95 -7.57 -5.31 34.32
C MET A 95 -6.87 -5.50 32.98
N ASP A 96 -7.04 -6.65 32.34
CA ASP A 96 -6.47 -6.95 31.02
C ASP A 96 -7.06 -6.04 29.92
N LEU A 97 -8.36 -5.75 30.00
CA LEU A 97 -9.05 -4.80 29.14
C LEU A 97 -8.47 -3.40 29.27
N GLU A 98 -8.26 -2.93 30.50
CA GLU A 98 -7.73 -1.60 30.72
C GLU A 98 -6.26 -1.49 30.27
N LEU A 99 -5.49 -2.57 30.41
CA LEU A 99 -4.15 -2.70 29.83
C LEU A 99 -4.19 -2.63 28.30
N ASN A 100 -5.11 -3.34 27.66
CA ASN A 100 -5.27 -3.35 26.21
C ASN A 100 -5.75 -1.99 25.69
N ARG A 101 -6.66 -1.31 26.40
CA ARG A 101 -7.09 0.06 26.10
C ARG A 101 -5.91 1.03 26.11
N ARG A 102 -5.05 0.95 27.13
CA ARG A 102 -3.84 1.79 27.19
C ARG A 102 -2.88 1.53 26.04
N LYS A 103 -2.67 0.26 25.67
CA LYS A 103 -1.84 -0.10 24.50
C LYS A 103 -2.40 0.48 23.20
N LEU A 104 -3.72 0.38 23.03
CA LEU A 104 -4.42 0.93 21.87
C LEU A 104 -4.25 2.46 21.77
N VAL A 105 -4.42 3.18 22.89
CA VAL A 105 -4.22 4.64 22.93
C VAL A 105 -2.79 5.02 22.53
N VAL A 106 -1.79 4.26 22.99
CA VAL A 106 -0.38 4.49 22.61
C VAL A 106 -0.15 4.23 21.12
N GLN A 107 -0.76 3.19 20.55
CA GLN A 107 -0.67 2.91 19.11
C GLN A 107 -1.34 4.01 18.27
N LEU A 108 -2.52 4.48 18.68
CA LEU A 108 -3.21 5.60 18.04
C LEU A 108 -2.38 6.88 18.10
N GLN A 109 -1.74 7.18 19.23
CA GLN A 109 -0.87 8.34 19.36
C GLN A 109 0.32 8.26 18.39
N LYS A 110 0.97 7.09 18.28
CA LYS A 110 2.07 6.88 17.31
C LYS A 110 1.61 7.06 15.87
N ALA A 111 0.42 6.55 15.53
CA ALA A 111 -0.15 6.73 14.20
C ALA A 111 -0.44 8.22 13.93
N PHE A 112 -1.01 8.93 14.90
CA PHE A 112 -1.25 10.37 14.82
C PHE A 112 0.06 11.15 14.62
N ASP A 113 1.09 10.87 15.40
CA ASP A 113 2.40 11.53 15.29
C ASP A 113 3.06 11.30 13.91
N ARG A 114 2.88 10.11 13.32
CA ARG A 114 3.34 9.81 11.95
C ARG A 114 2.57 10.62 10.91
N ILE A 115 1.25 10.74 11.06
CA ILE A 115 0.40 11.55 10.17
C ILE A 115 0.77 13.03 10.28
N SER A 116 0.94 13.57 11.48
CA SER A 116 1.33 14.98 11.69
C SER A 116 2.69 15.29 11.05
N LYS A 117 3.68 14.40 11.20
CA LYS A 117 4.98 14.57 10.55
C LYS A 117 4.92 14.56 9.02
N LEU A 118 3.95 13.86 8.44
CA LEU A 118 3.71 13.87 7.00
C LEU A 118 2.95 15.12 6.54
N ALA A 119 2.11 15.72 7.39
CA ALA A 119 1.36 16.93 7.07
C ALA A 119 2.21 18.22 7.17
N ASP A 120 3.26 18.20 7.99
CA ASP A 120 4.22 19.30 8.15
C ASP A 120 5.36 19.29 7.10
N GLN A 121 5.37 18.31 6.18
CA GLN A 121 6.28 18.21 5.03
C GLN A 121 5.61 18.67 3.74
#